data_AF-A0A956XNY2-F1
#
_entry.id   AF-A0A956XNY2-F1
#
_cell.length_a   1.000
_cell.length_b   1.000
_cell.length_c   1.000
_cell.angle_alpha   90.00
_cell.angle_beta   90.00
_cell.angle_gamma   90.00
#
_symmetry.space_group_name_H-M   'P 1'
#
loop_
_entity.id
_entity.type
_entity.pdbx_description
1 polymer ?
#
loop_
_entity_poly.entity_id
_entity_poly.type
_entity_poly.pdbx_seq_one_letter_code
_entity_poly.pdbx_strand_id
1 'polypeptide(L)'
;MYDDILELLQSSNPKDRIQAIKEIARTEDPSLLKELARVHKEDHDPEVREVALKAGRYIRSKQREFDFIASDATVDDARIGADGEIEYDMTDDAASIGDLTRKKKKNKPMVAVSAAAEKRAKGLVDRAMNFSMSGKNDMAAAELRKAFQINPNLADDEYTMTLASEVLGLPKEEAADELMYNEELSRVTNDGITWETALADLATYGLVTAIIVFVGVLLMTRVFGDAMYSYLDYYVQDYSGYADPMSMQEMEVTIQQISNPSVPGLLLVSLMAGFFAIFGQLIWYSVLHFVSTNFMSGMGSFRKLIHGVTPFYSIVTVIQALIYGVMFFFAFRGMGDIFSSLDGSFEQQLAVSRSVQDTSNLLQLIGFVFSIGALSYLSKLLGEVYDYGSGKGCVSIFLTGIMMVVLACGCSFLFTAVAGNLFNNMMMGMSAGM
;
A
#
# COMPACT_ATOMS: atom_id res chain seq x y z
N MET A 1 -49.20 -15.81 6.29
CA MET A 1 -48.00 -15.19 5.66
C MET A 1 -46.75 -16.01 5.93
N TYR A 2 -46.56 -16.55 7.14
CA TYR A 2 -45.42 -17.42 7.43
C TYR A 2 -45.51 -18.80 6.78
N ASP A 3 -46.72 -19.28 6.45
CA ASP A 3 -46.92 -20.64 5.93
C ASP A 3 -46.17 -20.87 4.61
N ASP A 4 -46.19 -19.90 3.69
CA ASP A 4 -45.47 -19.99 2.41
C ASP A 4 -43.94 -20.05 2.59
N ILE A 5 -43.42 -19.34 3.61
CA ILE A 5 -41.99 -19.33 3.95
C ILE A 5 -41.58 -20.64 4.60
N LEU A 6 -42.43 -21.20 5.48
CA LEU A 6 -42.21 -22.48 6.13
C LEU A 6 -42.31 -23.65 5.15
N GLU A 7 -43.15 -23.55 4.13
CA GLU A 7 -43.23 -24.52 3.03
C GLU A 7 -41.93 -24.51 2.20
N LEU A 8 -41.40 -23.33 1.88
CA LEU A 8 -40.12 -23.19 1.17
C LEU A 8 -38.93 -23.76 1.97
N LEU A 9 -38.96 -23.70 3.31
CA LEU A 9 -37.95 -24.36 4.16
C LEU A 9 -37.95 -25.89 4.00
N GLN A 10 -39.05 -26.49 3.54
CA GLN A 10 -39.14 -27.93 3.29
C GLN A 10 -38.86 -28.30 1.82
N SER A 11 -38.54 -27.32 0.96
CA SER A 11 -38.20 -27.58 -0.44
C SER A 11 -37.00 -28.52 -0.57
N SER A 12 -37.05 -29.44 -1.53
CA SER A 12 -35.93 -30.33 -1.85
C SER A 12 -34.72 -29.56 -2.40
N ASN A 13 -34.95 -28.39 -3.00
CA ASN A 13 -33.92 -27.54 -3.57
C ASN A 13 -33.25 -26.66 -2.49
N PRO A 14 -31.92 -26.76 -2.28
CA PRO A 14 -31.23 -25.97 -1.25
C PRO A 14 -31.34 -24.46 -1.48
N LYS A 15 -31.48 -23.99 -2.73
CA LYS A 15 -31.62 -22.56 -3.03
C LYS A 15 -32.92 -21.97 -2.47
N ASP A 16 -34.01 -22.72 -2.55
CA ASP A 16 -35.32 -22.28 -2.05
C ASP A 16 -35.30 -22.22 -0.52
N ARG A 17 -34.63 -23.18 0.13
CA ARG A 17 -34.43 -23.17 1.60
C ARG A 17 -33.59 -21.97 2.04
N ILE A 18 -32.50 -21.68 1.32
CA ILE A 18 -31.66 -20.49 1.58
C ILE A 18 -32.48 -19.20 1.42
N GLN A 19 -33.33 -19.13 0.39
CA GLN A 19 -34.21 -17.98 0.19
C GLN A 19 -35.21 -17.84 1.35
N ALA A 20 -35.84 -18.93 1.79
CA ALA A 20 -36.74 -18.92 2.93
C ALA A 20 -36.03 -18.46 4.21
N ILE A 21 -34.82 -18.95 4.50
CA ILE A 21 -34.00 -18.51 5.65
C ILE A 21 -33.75 -17.00 5.61
N LYS A 22 -33.46 -16.44 4.43
CA LYS A 22 -33.24 -15.00 4.27
C LYS A 22 -34.51 -14.19 4.49
N GLU A 23 -35.67 -14.67 4.02
CA GLU A 23 -36.95 -14.01 4.30
C GLU A 23 -37.27 -14.09 5.81
N ILE A 24 -37.03 -15.22 6.48
CA ILE A 24 -37.15 -15.33 7.94
C ILE A 24 -36.24 -14.33 8.66
N ALA A 25 -34.99 -14.18 8.23
CA ALA A 25 -34.07 -13.22 8.83
C ALA A 25 -34.58 -11.77 8.73
N ARG A 26 -35.24 -11.42 7.63
CA ARG A 26 -35.82 -10.09 7.40
C ARG A 26 -37.05 -9.78 8.23
N THR A 27 -37.80 -10.80 8.67
CA THR A 27 -38.96 -10.54 9.53
C THR A 27 -38.57 -10.16 10.95
N GLU A 28 -37.32 -10.47 11.35
CA GLU A 28 -36.78 -10.23 12.69
C GLU A 28 -37.63 -10.86 13.81
N ASP A 29 -38.46 -11.86 13.46
CA ASP A 29 -39.41 -12.47 14.37
C ASP A 29 -38.74 -13.57 15.22
N PRO A 30 -38.67 -13.42 16.55
CA PRO A 30 -38.03 -14.40 17.42
C PRO A 30 -38.73 -15.74 17.49
N SER A 31 -40.02 -15.81 17.17
CA SER A 31 -40.79 -17.06 17.18
C SER A 31 -40.23 -18.07 16.17
N LEU A 32 -39.55 -17.58 15.12
CA LEU A 32 -38.94 -18.38 14.06
C LEU A 32 -37.53 -18.91 14.41
N LEU A 33 -36.94 -18.49 15.53
CA LEU A 33 -35.61 -18.97 15.95
C LEU A 33 -35.57 -20.49 16.17
N LYS A 34 -36.69 -21.09 16.59
CA LYS A 34 -36.80 -22.54 16.77
C LYS A 34 -36.70 -23.28 15.43
N GLU A 35 -37.27 -22.70 14.36
CA GLU A 35 -37.24 -23.27 13.02
C GLU A 35 -35.84 -23.16 12.40
N LEU A 36 -35.18 -22.00 12.51
CA LEU A 36 -33.79 -21.84 12.08
C LEU A 36 -32.84 -22.80 12.81
N ALA A 37 -33.06 -23.03 14.10
CA ALA A 37 -32.28 -23.98 14.89
C ALA A 37 -32.51 -25.44 14.45
N ARG A 38 -33.73 -25.80 14.03
CA ARG A 38 -34.04 -27.12 13.45
C ARG A 38 -33.31 -27.31 12.13
N VAL A 39 -33.42 -26.34 11.21
CA VAL A 39 -32.75 -26.37 9.89
C VAL A 39 -31.23 -26.49 10.07
N HIS A 40 -30.62 -25.71 10.97
CA HIS A 40 -29.18 -25.82 11.24
C HIS A 40 -28.76 -27.22 11.73
N LYS A 41 -29.61 -27.95 12.45
CA LYS A 41 -29.29 -29.28 12.98
C LYS A 41 -29.57 -30.40 12.00
N GLU A 42 -30.64 -30.29 11.22
CA GLU A 42 -31.23 -31.41 10.47
C GLU A 42 -31.03 -31.30 8.96
N ASP A 43 -30.71 -30.12 8.42
CA ASP A 43 -30.51 -29.95 6.98
C ASP A 43 -29.26 -30.71 6.51
N HIS A 44 -29.40 -31.39 5.38
CA HIS A 44 -28.34 -32.23 4.82
C HIS A 44 -27.26 -31.37 4.14
N ASP A 45 -27.64 -30.21 3.62
CA ASP A 45 -26.75 -29.31 2.91
C ASP A 45 -25.96 -28.41 3.89
N PRO A 46 -24.60 -28.43 3.84
CA PRO A 46 -23.78 -27.64 4.74
C PRO A 46 -23.96 -26.12 4.57
N GLU A 47 -24.21 -25.64 3.35
CA GLU A 47 -24.42 -24.22 3.07
C GLU A 47 -25.73 -23.74 3.70
N VAL A 48 -26.80 -24.52 3.57
CA VAL A 48 -28.10 -24.20 4.20
C VAL A 48 -27.96 -24.13 5.72
N ARG A 49 -27.22 -25.05 6.34
CA ARG A 49 -26.94 -25.03 7.79
C ARG A 49 -26.19 -23.76 8.22
N GLU A 50 -25.21 -23.32 7.44
CA GLU A 50 -24.43 -22.11 7.75
C GLU A 50 -25.28 -20.84 7.64
N VAL A 51 -26.10 -20.73 6.59
CA VAL A 51 -27.01 -19.58 6.40
C VAL A 51 -28.05 -19.52 7.52
N ALA A 52 -28.62 -20.67 7.93
CA ALA A 52 -29.56 -20.75 9.05
C ALA A 52 -28.94 -20.28 10.38
N LEU A 53 -27.67 -20.64 10.63
CA LEU A 53 -26.94 -20.19 11.82
C LEU A 53 -26.75 -18.67 11.82
N LYS A 54 -26.33 -18.10 10.68
CA LYS A 54 -26.13 -16.64 10.53
C LYS A 54 -27.44 -15.88 10.71
N ALA A 55 -28.54 -16.34 10.11
CA ALA A 55 -29.86 -15.76 10.28
C ALA A 55 -30.33 -15.79 11.74
N GLY A 56 -30.14 -16.92 12.43
CA GLY A 56 -30.51 -17.05 13.84
C GLY A 56 -29.74 -16.11 14.77
N ARG A 57 -28.46 -15.86 14.47
CA ARG A 57 -27.64 -14.86 15.19
C ARG A 57 -28.16 -13.45 14.94
N TYR A 58 -28.47 -13.11 13.69
CA TYR A 58 -29.00 -11.79 13.31
C TYR A 58 -30.30 -11.43 14.04
N ILE A 59 -31.28 -12.35 14.07
CA ILE A 59 -32.55 -12.11 14.78
C ILE A 59 -32.31 -11.90 16.29
N ARG A 60 -31.44 -12.70 16.91
CA ARG A 60 -31.10 -12.55 18.34
C ARG A 60 -30.41 -11.22 18.65
N SER A 61 -29.52 -10.73 17.78
CA SER A 61 -28.89 -9.43 17.98
C SER A 61 -29.91 -8.29 17.94
N LYS A 62 -30.89 -8.36 17.03
CA LYS A 62 -31.95 -7.35 16.90
C LYS A 62 -32.89 -7.31 18.10
N GLN A 63 -33.21 -8.46 18.68
CA GLN A 63 -34.01 -8.50 19.91
C GLN A 63 -33.33 -7.81 21.10
N ARG A 64 -32.02 -8.02 21.26
CA ARG A 64 -31.26 -7.39 22.36
C ARG A 64 -31.20 -5.88 22.22
N GLU A 65 -31.13 -5.37 21.00
CA GLU A 65 -31.19 -3.93 20.70
C GLU A 65 -32.53 -3.34 21.18
N PHE A 66 -33.65 -4.05 20.96
CA PHE A 66 -34.97 -3.64 21.44
C PHE A 66 -35.13 -3.71 22.96
N ASP A 67 -34.64 -4.76 23.62
CA ASP A 67 -34.72 -4.90 25.08
C ASP A 67 -33.92 -3.80 25.80
N PHE A 68 -32.78 -3.39 25.23
CA PHE A 68 -31.96 -2.31 25.76
C PHE A 68 -32.71 -0.97 25.73
N ILE A 69 -33.38 -0.66 24.61
CA ILE A 69 -34.15 0.59 24.44
C ILE A 69 -35.38 0.60 25.37
N ALA A 70 -36.05 -0.54 25.56
CA ALA A 70 -37.21 -0.64 26.46
C ALA A 70 -36.83 -0.45 27.94
N SER A 71 -35.62 -0.85 28.33
CA SER A 71 -35.13 -0.70 29.70
C SER A 71 -34.74 0.73 30.07
N ASP A 72 -34.34 1.55 29.09
CA ASP A 72 -33.91 2.94 29.30
C ASP A 72 -35.09 3.93 29.33
N ALA A 73 -36.23 3.56 28.75
CA ALA A 73 -37.42 4.41 28.67
C ALA A 73 -38.32 4.40 29.93
N THR A 74 -37.93 3.73 31.02
CA THR A 74 -38.76 3.61 32.25
C THR A 74 -38.11 4.17 33.53
N VAL A 75 -36.97 4.87 33.43
CA VAL A 75 -36.24 5.43 34.60
C VAL A 75 -36.47 6.95 34.75
N ASP A 76 -37.69 7.43 34.50
CA ASP A 76 -38.10 8.82 34.77
C ASP A 76 -39.56 8.84 35.27
N ASP A 77 -39.78 8.37 36.51
CA ASP A 77 -40.80 8.88 37.46
C ASP A 77 -41.02 7.92 38.63
N ALA A 78 -40.11 7.94 39.61
CA ALA A 78 -40.41 7.46 40.96
C ALA A 78 -39.61 8.22 42.01
N ARG A 79 -40.09 9.45 42.27
CA ARG A 79 -40.14 10.14 43.56
C ARG A 79 -39.13 9.73 44.64
N ILE A 80 -38.17 10.62 44.84
CA ILE A 80 -37.55 10.91 46.14
C ILE A 80 -38.65 11.44 47.08
N GLY A 81 -38.89 10.72 48.16
CA GLY A 81 -39.66 11.14 49.34
C GLY A 81 -39.63 9.98 50.35
N ALA A 82 -38.73 10.03 51.33
CA ALA A 82 -38.98 10.63 52.64
C ALA A 82 -39.16 9.47 53.66
N ASP A 83 -38.14 9.32 54.51
CA ASP A 83 -38.17 8.78 55.87
C ASP A 83 -39.08 7.58 56.19
N GLY A 84 -38.50 6.38 56.13
CA GLY A 84 -39.01 5.19 56.80
C GLY A 84 -37.87 4.18 57.02
N GLU A 85 -37.47 3.97 58.27
CA GLU A 85 -36.66 2.82 58.67
C GLU A 85 -37.48 1.55 58.39
N ILE A 86 -37.03 0.76 57.40
CA ILE A 86 -37.52 -0.60 57.20
C ILE A 86 -36.49 -1.52 57.84
N GLU A 87 -36.84 -1.97 59.06
CA GLU A 87 -36.21 -3.07 59.77
C GLU A 87 -36.49 -4.35 58.97
N TYR A 88 -35.48 -4.86 58.27
CA TYR A 88 -35.53 -6.17 57.63
C TYR A 88 -35.11 -7.23 58.66
N ASP A 89 -36.11 -7.94 59.17
CA ASP A 89 -35.93 -9.20 59.89
C ASP A 89 -35.35 -10.24 58.91
N MET A 90 -34.05 -10.48 59.01
CA MET A 90 -33.36 -11.57 58.32
C MET A 90 -33.74 -12.88 59.00
N THR A 91 -34.78 -13.53 58.49
CA THR A 91 -35.06 -14.92 58.82
C THR A 91 -34.10 -15.87 58.09
N ASP A 92 -33.52 -16.77 58.88
CA ASP A 92 -32.42 -17.70 58.60
C ASP A 92 -32.70 -18.83 57.57
N ASP A 93 -33.59 -18.63 56.59
CA ASP A 93 -34.09 -19.72 55.72
C ASP A 93 -33.59 -19.71 54.26
N ALA A 94 -32.52 -18.98 53.92
CA ALA A 94 -31.98 -18.92 52.55
C ALA A 94 -30.63 -19.64 52.35
N ALA A 95 -30.21 -20.52 53.27
CA ALA A 95 -28.99 -21.31 53.14
C ALA A 95 -29.21 -22.66 52.43
N SER A 96 -29.78 -22.69 51.22
CA SER A 96 -29.78 -23.90 50.37
C SER A 96 -30.23 -23.63 48.92
N ILE A 97 -29.55 -22.74 48.21
CA ILE A 97 -29.60 -22.75 46.73
C ILE A 97 -28.21 -22.98 46.18
N GLY A 98 -27.96 -24.25 45.87
CA GLY A 98 -27.24 -24.67 44.68
C GLY A 98 -25.80 -24.18 44.58
N ASP A 99 -24.90 -24.99 45.14
CA ASP A 99 -23.53 -25.17 44.67
C ASP A 99 -23.53 -25.56 43.18
N LEU A 100 -23.78 -24.58 42.31
CA LEU A 100 -23.45 -24.63 40.90
C LEU A 100 -21.93 -24.53 40.83
N THR A 101 -21.30 -25.69 41.03
CA THR A 101 -19.91 -25.98 40.68
C THR A 101 -19.65 -25.47 39.26
N ARG A 102 -19.23 -24.21 39.16
CA ARG A 102 -18.78 -23.54 37.94
C ARG A 102 -17.62 -24.36 37.44
N LYS A 103 -17.89 -25.32 36.55
CA LYS A 103 -16.89 -26.20 35.95
C LYS A 103 -15.73 -25.32 35.52
N LYS A 104 -14.60 -25.45 36.20
CA LYS A 104 -13.37 -24.71 35.94
C LYS A 104 -13.08 -24.88 34.45
N LYS A 105 -13.33 -23.83 33.66
CA LYS A 105 -13.15 -23.85 32.20
C LYS A 105 -11.69 -24.25 32.00
N LYS A 106 -11.47 -25.41 31.36
CA LYS A 106 -10.14 -25.99 31.19
C LYS A 106 -9.32 -24.97 30.40
N ASN A 107 -8.33 -24.33 31.04
CA ASN A 107 -7.51 -23.31 30.42
C ASN A 107 -6.96 -23.87 29.10
N LYS A 108 -7.27 -23.20 27.98
CA LYS A 108 -6.62 -23.52 26.71
C LYS A 108 -5.12 -23.26 26.90
N PRO A 109 -4.24 -24.13 26.39
CA PRO A 109 -2.81 -23.88 26.48
C PRO A 109 -2.48 -22.57 25.75
N MET A 110 -1.84 -21.64 26.45
CA MET A 110 -1.43 -20.36 25.87
C MET A 110 -0.46 -20.61 24.71
N VAL A 111 -0.64 -19.89 23.61
CA VAL A 111 0.26 -19.92 22.46
C VAL A 111 1.53 -19.16 22.85
N ALA A 112 2.71 -19.71 22.57
CA ALA A 112 3.96 -19.01 22.84
C ALA A 112 4.09 -17.78 21.92
N VAL A 113 4.09 -16.58 22.49
CA VAL A 113 4.22 -15.30 21.78
C VAL A 113 5.47 -14.59 22.29
N SER A 114 6.25 -13.97 21.40
CA SER A 114 7.45 -13.23 21.80
C SER A 114 7.09 -11.97 22.60
N ALA A 115 7.94 -11.56 23.55
CA ALA A 115 7.72 -10.36 24.36
C ALA A 115 7.54 -9.08 23.52
N ALA A 116 8.23 -8.99 22.37
CA ALA A 116 8.08 -7.87 21.44
C ALA A 116 6.70 -7.85 20.76
N ALA A 117 6.18 -9.02 20.38
CA ALA A 117 4.84 -9.16 19.81
C ALA A 117 3.77 -8.84 20.86
N GLU A 118 3.92 -9.32 22.10
CA GLU A 118 3.02 -8.99 23.20
C GLU A 118 2.93 -7.48 23.44
N LYS A 119 4.09 -6.79 23.50
CA LYS A 119 4.14 -5.33 23.66
C LYS A 119 3.46 -4.60 22.50
N ARG A 120 3.65 -5.07 21.26
CA ARG A 120 3.01 -4.48 20.07
C ARG A 120 1.49 -4.69 20.10
N ALA A 121 1.04 -5.87 20.50
CA ALA A 121 -0.38 -6.19 20.64
C ALA A 121 -1.04 -5.32 21.72
N LYS A 122 -0.39 -5.11 22.87
CA LYS A 122 -0.89 -4.18 23.90
C LYS A 122 -1.05 -2.75 23.38
N GLY A 123 -0.04 -2.23 22.67
CA GLY A 123 -0.14 -0.90 22.06
C GLY A 123 -1.25 -0.77 21.00
N LEU A 124 -1.69 -1.87 20.39
CA LEU A 124 -2.85 -1.91 19.50
C LEU A 124 -4.16 -1.85 20.30
N VAL A 125 -4.26 -2.60 21.40
CA VAL A 125 -5.40 -2.55 22.33
C VAL A 125 -5.55 -1.14 22.92
N ASP A 126 -4.47 -0.49 23.32
CA ASP A 126 -4.49 0.89 23.83
C ASP A 126 -5.04 1.89 22.80
N ARG A 127 -4.65 1.73 21.52
CA ARG A 127 -5.20 2.55 20.43
C ARG A 127 -6.68 2.24 20.18
N ALA A 128 -7.07 0.97 20.24
CA ALA A 128 -8.47 0.59 20.13
C ALA A 128 -9.32 1.23 21.23
N MET A 129 -8.82 1.28 22.46
CA MET A 129 -9.48 1.96 23.58
C MET A 129 -9.70 3.45 23.27
N ASN A 130 -8.66 4.13 22.79
CA ASN A 130 -8.77 5.55 22.41
C ASN A 130 -9.80 5.78 21.28
N PHE A 131 -9.88 4.88 20.30
CA PHE A 131 -10.88 4.95 19.25
C PHE A 131 -12.30 4.70 19.77
N SER A 132 -12.47 3.72 20.67
CA SER A 132 -13.76 3.42 21.31
C SER A 132 -14.25 4.59 22.14
N MET A 133 -13.38 5.22 22.96
CA MET A 133 -13.69 6.44 23.71
C MET A 133 -14.09 7.61 22.81
N SER A 134 -13.65 7.62 21.56
CA SER A 134 -14.00 8.64 20.56
C SER A 134 -15.25 8.27 19.73
N GLY A 135 -15.93 7.17 20.05
CA GLY A 135 -17.08 6.65 19.29
C GLY A 135 -16.73 6.04 17.93
N LYS A 136 -15.45 5.80 17.64
CA LYS A 136 -14.96 5.25 16.35
C LYS A 136 -14.82 3.73 16.42
N ASN A 137 -15.93 3.04 16.66
CA ASN A 137 -15.95 1.60 16.92
C ASN A 137 -15.38 0.76 15.76
N ASP A 138 -15.56 1.17 14.50
CA ASP A 138 -14.97 0.48 13.34
C ASP A 138 -13.43 0.46 13.37
N MET A 139 -12.83 1.60 13.74
CA MET A 139 -11.37 1.71 13.87
C MET A 139 -10.87 0.95 15.10
N ALA A 140 -11.62 1.00 16.20
CA ALA A 140 -11.31 0.23 17.40
C ALA A 140 -11.32 -1.28 17.11
N ALA A 141 -12.34 -1.78 16.40
CA ALA A 141 -12.45 -3.16 15.98
C ALA A 141 -11.27 -3.56 15.07
N ALA A 142 -10.88 -2.69 14.13
CA ALA A 142 -9.72 -2.95 13.26
C ALA A 142 -8.40 -3.07 14.04
N GLU A 143 -8.15 -2.21 15.04
CA GLU A 143 -6.95 -2.31 15.88
C GLU A 143 -6.99 -3.53 16.81
N LEU A 144 -8.16 -3.88 17.37
CA LEU A 144 -8.34 -5.12 18.13
C LEU A 144 -8.05 -6.35 17.28
N ARG A 145 -8.57 -6.43 16.05
CA ARG A 145 -8.27 -7.56 15.14
C ARG A 145 -6.76 -7.73 14.96
N LYS A 146 -6.04 -6.64 14.67
CA LYS A 146 -4.58 -6.66 14.55
C LYS A 146 -3.91 -7.11 15.86
N ALA A 147 -4.42 -6.70 17.01
CA ALA A 147 -3.90 -7.12 18.31
C ALA A 147 -4.04 -8.64 18.51
N PHE A 148 -5.24 -9.20 18.27
CA PHE A 148 -5.52 -10.63 18.40
C PHE A 148 -4.70 -11.50 17.45
N GLN A 149 -4.36 -11.00 16.26
CA GLN A 149 -3.46 -11.70 15.33
C GLN A 149 -2.02 -11.80 15.85
N ILE A 150 -1.52 -10.71 16.44
CA ILE A 150 -0.16 -10.67 16.95
C ILE A 150 -0.05 -11.46 18.25
N ASN A 151 -1.09 -11.41 19.08
CA ASN A 151 -1.16 -12.13 20.34
C ASN A 151 -2.55 -12.79 20.52
N PRO A 152 -2.71 -14.04 20.10
CA PRO A 152 -3.96 -14.79 20.28
C PRO A 152 -4.35 -14.98 21.75
N ASN A 153 -3.39 -14.87 22.67
CA ASN A 153 -3.67 -14.99 24.11
C ASN A 153 -4.46 -13.80 24.66
N LEU A 154 -4.65 -12.72 23.88
CA LEU A 154 -5.56 -11.64 24.26
C LEU A 154 -7.02 -12.11 24.38
N ALA A 155 -7.37 -13.26 23.80
CA ALA A 155 -8.67 -13.90 24.00
C ALA A 155 -8.93 -14.32 25.45
N ASP A 156 -7.87 -14.49 26.25
CA ASP A 156 -7.96 -14.82 27.67
C ASP A 156 -7.77 -13.57 28.58
N ASP A 157 -7.47 -12.41 28.00
CA ASP A 157 -7.26 -11.16 28.74
C ASP A 157 -8.60 -10.45 29.01
N GLU A 158 -9.02 -10.41 30.27
CA GLU A 158 -10.36 -9.92 30.65
C GLU A 158 -10.63 -8.48 30.22
N TYR A 159 -9.61 -7.62 30.30
CA TYR A 159 -9.71 -6.22 29.89
C TYR A 159 -9.95 -6.10 28.38
N THR A 160 -9.10 -6.76 27.59
CA THR A 160 -9.19 -6.78 26.12
C THR A 160 -10.52 -7.38 25.65
N MET A 161 -10.98 -8.44 26.32
CA MET A 161 -12.27 -9.07 26.03
C MET A 161 -13.47 -8.19 26.35
N THR A 162 -13.39 -7.38 27.39
CA THR A 162 -14.44 -6.41 27.74
C THR A 162 -14.50 -5.31 26.69
N LEU A 163 -13.34 -4.75 26.33
CA LEU A 163 -13.24 -3.73 25.28
C LEU A 163 -13.73 -4.27 23.92
N ALA A 164 -13.35 -5.50 23.56
CA ALA A 164 -13.82 -6.16 22.35
C ALA A 164 -15.34 -6.35 22.32
N SER A 165 -15.91 -6.77 23.46
CA SER A 165 -17.36 -6.95 23.62
C SER A 165 -18.11 -5.64 23.46
N GLU A 166 -17.60 -4.56 24.07
CA GLU A 166 -18.18 -3.21 23.98
C GLU A 166 -18.10 -2.65 22.56
N VAL A 167 -16.92 -2.72 21.93
CA VAL A 167 -16.69 -2.21 20.58
C VAL A 167 -17.55 -2.92 19.53
N LEU A 168 -17.77 -4.23 19.67
CA LEU A 168 -18.53 -5.03 18.71
C LEU A 168 -20.01 -5.18 19.07
N GLY A 169 -20.42 -4.85 20.29
CA GLY A 169 -21.78 -5.15 20.78
C GLY A 169 -22.08 -6.65 20.88
N LEU A 170 -21.05 -7.50 20.94
CA LEU A 170 -21.16 -8.95 20.99
C LEU A 170 -20.77 -9.46 22.39
N PRO A 171 -21.29 -10.61 22.86
CA PRO A 171 -20.78 -11.27 24.06
C PRO A 171 -19.28 -11.51 23.96
N LYS A 172 -18.54 -11.43 25.08
CA LYS A 172 -17.06 -11.60 25.10
C LYS A 172 -16.57 -12.75 24.22
N GLU A 173 -17.11 -13.95 24.41
CA GLU A 173 -16.66 -15.14 23.68
C GLU A 173 -16.89 -15.04 22.17
N GLU A 174 -18.02 -14.48 21.75
CA GLU A 174 -18.35 -14.27 20.33
C GLU A 174 -17.54 -13.11 19.73
N ALA A 175 -17.22 -12.08 20.52
CA ALA A 175 -16.32 -11.00 20.13
C ALA A 175 -14.90 -11.50 19.90
N ALA A 176 -14.37 -12.39 20.76
CA ALA A 176 -13.07 -13.04 20.52
C ALA A 176 -13.10 -13.86 19.23
N ASP A 177 -14.12 -14.70 19.07
CA ASP A 177 -14.24 -15.54 17.88
C ASP A 177 -14.36 -14.69 16.62
N GLU A 178 -15.12 -13.59 16.61
CA GLU A 178 -15.23 -12.65 15.49
C GLU A 178 -13.90 -11.93 15.18
N LEU A 179 -13.14 -11.54 16.20
CA LEU A 179 -11.85 -10.88 16.02
C LEU A 179 -10.75 -11.85 15.57
N MET A 180 -10.82 -13.12 15.97
CA MET A 180 -9.86 -14.17 15.63
C MET A 180 -10.19 -14.89 14.32
N TYR A 181 -11.47 -15.10 14.03
CA TYR A 181 -11.98 -15.85 12.90
C TYR A 181 -12.50 -14.88 11.85
N ASN A 182 -11.59 -14.23 11.13
CA ASN A 182 -11.98 -13.38 10.01
C ASN A 182 -11.41 -13.89 8.68
N GLU A 183 -12.29 -14.49 7.88
CA GLU A 183 -12.05 -14.88 6.49
C GLU A 183 -11.57 -13.69 5.66
N GLU A 184 -12.05 -12.48 5.95
CA GLU A 184 -11.67 -11.24 5.28
C GLU A 184 -10.20 -10.88 5.55
N LEU A 185 -9.70 -11.20 6.74
CA LEU A 185 -8.29 -10.97 7.05
C LEU A 185 -7.38 -12.08 6.51
N SER A 186 -7.90 -13.31 6.40
CA SER A 186 -7.26 -14.33 5.56
C SER A 186 -7.18 -13.86 4.10
N ARG A 187 -8.17 -13.12 3.58
CA ARG A 187 -8.09 -12.49 2.24
C ARG A 187 -7.13 -11.30 2.18
N VAL A 188 -6.99 -10.51 3.25
CA VAL A 188 -6.01 -9.39 3.30
C VAL A 188 -4.57 -9.90 3.38
N THR A 189 -4.33 -10.99 4.13
CA THR A 189 -2.99 -11.60 4.28
C THR A 189 -2.66 -12.60 3.17
N ASN A 190 -3.68 -13.21 2.59
CA ASN A 190 -3.63 -14.09 1.43
C ASN A 190 -4.31 -13.38 0.25
N ASP A 191 -3.74 -12.25 -0.14
CA ASP A 191 -4.10 -11.46 -1.33
C ASP A 191 -3.90 -12.23 -2.65
N GLY A 192 -3.49 -13.51 -2.58
CA GLY A 192 -3.11 -14.33 -3.72
C GLY A 192 -1.76 -13.92 -4.33
N ILE A 193 -1.11 -12.88 -3.79
CA ILE A 193 0.12 -12.31 -4.34
C ILE A 193 1.30 -12.90 -3.58
N THR A 194 2.04 -13.77 -4.26
CA THR A 194 3.26 -14.34 -3.71
C THR A 194 4.43 -13.37 -3.87
N TRP A 195 5.54 -13.65 -3.18
CA TRP A 195 6.77 -12.89 -3.42
C TRP A 195 7.31 -13.12 -4.84
N GLU A 196 7.04 -14.29 -5.43
CA GLU A 196 7.49 -14.63 -6.78
C GLU A 196 6.84 -13.72 -7.82
N THR A 197 5.54 -13.46 -7.72
CA THR A 197 4.84 -12.54 -8.63
C THR A 197 5.34 -11.11 -8.47
N ALA A 198 5.46 -10.63 -7.23
CA ALA A 198 5.98 -9.29 -6.94
C ALA A 198 7.41 -9.09 -7.46
N LEU A 199 8.30 -10.08 -7.27
CA LEU A 199 9.67 -10.02 -7.77
C LEU A 199 9.73 -10.12 -9.31
N ALA A 200 8.82 -10.86 -9.95
CA ALA A 200 8.72 -10.92 -11.39
C ALA A 200 8.34 -9.56 -12.00
N ASP A 201 7.41 -8.83 -11.38
CA ASP A 201 7.06 -7.47 -11.82
C ASP A 201 8.26 -6.52 -11.71
N LEU A 202 9.00 -6.62 -10.62
CA LEU A 202 10.19 -5.81 -10.38
C LEU A 202 11.33 -6.13 -11.36
N ALA A 203 11.55 -7.41 -11.64
CA ALA A 203 12.51 -7.84 -12.66
C ALA A 203 12.10 -7.34 -14.05
N THR A 204 10.81 -7.36 -14.36
CA THR A 204 10.26 -6.81 -15.62
C THR A 204 10.52 -5.31 -15.71
N TYR A 205 10.29 -4.55 -14.64
CA TYR A 205 10.60 -3.12 -14.58
C TYR A 205 12.10 -2.84 -14.82
N GLY A 206 12.98 -3.60 -14.16
CA GLY A 206 14.42 -3.47 -14.37
C GLY A 206 14.85 -3.79 -15.81
N LEU A 207 14.27 -4.84 -16.41
CA LEU A 207 14.53 -5.20 -17.81
C LEU A 207 14.05 -4.13 -18.78
N VAL A 208 12.83 -3.60 -18.59
CA VAL A 208 12.29 -2.49 -19.39
C VAL A 208 13.20 -1.28 -19.30
N THR A 209 13.67 -0.95 -18.10
CA THR A 209 14.60 0.17 -17.89
C THR A 209 15.94 -0.08 -18.58
N ALA A 210 16.49 -1.29 -18.50
CA ALA A 210 17.70 -1.66 -19.20
C ALA A 210 17.55 -1.53 -20.72
N ILE A 211 16.43 -1.99 -21.29
CA ILE A 211 16.17 -1.85 -22.73
C ILE A 211 16.09 -0.38 -23.13
N ILE A 212 15.37 0.44 -22.36
CA ILE A 212 15.25 1.88 -22.61
C ILE A 212 16.62 2.56 -22.58
N VAL A 213 17.45 2.27 -21.57
CA VAL A 213 18.80 2.84 -21.46
C VAL A 213 19.69 2.35 -22.61
N PHE A 214 19.63 1.06 -22.97
CA PHE A 214 20.40 0.51 -24.08
C PHE A 214 20.06 1.22 -25.40
N VAL A 215 18.78 1.29 -25.75
CA VAL A 215 18.32 1.92 -26.98
C VAL A 215 18.58 3.42 -26.94
N GLY A 216 18.29 4.07 -25.82
CA GLY A 216 18.51 5.50 -25.62
C GLY A 216 19.96 5.90 -25.79
N VAL A 217 20.89 5.21 -25.12
CA VAL A 217 22.33 5.49 -25.23
C VAL A 217 22.81 5.18 -26.65
N LEU A 218 22.40 4.06 -27.26
CA LEU A 218 22.79 3.71 -28.63
C LEU A 218 22.36 4.78 -29.65
N LEU A 219 21.11 5.23 -29.57
CA LEU A 219 20.60 6.30 -30.44
C LEU A 219 21.31 7.62 -30.16
N MET A 220 21.53 7.94 -28.88
CA MET A 220 22.23 9.15 -28.47
C MET A 220 23.65 9.18 -29.02
N THR A 221 24.44 8.11 -28.85
CA THR A 221 25.81 8.03 -29.35
C THR A 221 25.88 8.07 -30.87
N ARG A 222 24.91 7.46 -31.57
CA ARG A 222 24.82 7.53 -33.04
C ARG A 222 24.52 8.95 -33.52
N VAL A 223 23.42 9.54 -33.05
CA VAL A 223 22.98 10.87 -33.49
C VAL A 223 24.00 11.94 -33.09
N PHE A 224 24.50 11.90 -31.85
CA PHE A 224 25.52 12.83 -31.37
C PHE A 224 26.86 12.60 -32.09
N GLY A 225 27.23 11.35 -32.33
CA GLY A 225 28.45 11.00 -33.07
C GLY A 225 28.45 11.54 -34.49
N ASP A 226 27.35 11.35 -35.22
CA ASP A 226 27.19 11.86 -36.59
C ASP A 226 27.21 13.39 -36.62
N ALA A 227 26.54 14.04 -35.65
CA ALA A 227 26.53 15.49 -35.51
C ALA A 227 27.93 16.04 -35.19
N MET A 228 28.66 15.40 -34.27
CA MET A 228 30.02 15.79 -33.92
C MET A 228 31.00 15.57 -35.07
N TYR A 229 30.87 14.46 -35.80
CA TYR A 229 31.71 14.18 -36.96
C TYR A 229 31.48 15.23 -38.06
N SER A 230 30.22 15.59 -38.33
CA SER A 230 29.87 16.64 -39.28
C SER A 230 30.42 18.01 -38.87
N TYR A 231 30.35 18.32 -37.57
CA TYR A 231 30.92 19.55 -37.01
C TYR A 231 32.45 19.58 -37.13
N LEU A 232 33.11 18.47 -36.81
CA LEU A 232 34.56 18.35 -36.93
C LEU A 232 35.00 18.49 -38.39
N ASP A 233 34.34 17.83 -39.34
CA ASP A 233 34.65 17.94 -40.77
C ASP A 233 34.54 19.39 -41.26
N TYR A 234 33.48 20.11 -40.86
CA TYR A 234 33.35 21.54 -41.15
C TYR A 234 34.52 22.36 -40.55
N TYR A 235 34.87 22.11 -39.28
CA TYR A 235 35.96 22.82 -38.62
C TYR A 235 37.33 22.51 -39.27
N VAL A 236 37.58 21.27 -39.65
CA VAL A 236 38.80 20.84 -40.36
C VAL A 236 38.94 21.58 -41.68
N GLN A 237 37.87 21.68 -42.46
CA GLN A 237 37.91 22.33 -43.77
C GLN A 237 38.25 23.82 -43.66
N ASP A 238 37.65 24.53 -42.70
CA ASP A 238 37.83 25.97 -42.55
C ASP A 238 39.17 26.35 -41.86
N TYR A 239 39.67 25.51 -40.95
CA TYR A 239 40.89 25.78 -40.15
C TYR A 239 42.12 24.95 -40.53
N SER A 240 42.10 24.25 -41.66
CA SER A 240 43.19 23.39 -42.13
C SER A 240 44.58 24.05 -42.20
N GLY A 241 44.66 25.39 -42.20
CA GLY A 241 45.92 26.15 -42.17
C GLY A 241 46.54 26.40 -40.79
N TYR A 242 45.80 26.20 -39.69
CA TYR A 242 46.26 26.56 -38.33
C TYR A 242 46.23 25.39 -37.32
N ALA A 243 45.51 24.31 -37.61
CA ALA A 243 45.42 23.17 -36.71
C ALA A 243 46.65 22.24 -36.85
N ASP A 244 47.20 21.82 -35.71
CA ASP A 244 48.23 20.77 -35.67
C ASP A 244 47.60 19.44 -36.12
N PRO A 245 48.07 18.79 -37.19
CA PRO A 245 47.50 17.54 -37.69
C PRO A 245 47.53 16.41 -36.64
N MET A 246 48.46 16.44 -35.67
CA MET A 246 48.53 15.43 -34.61
C MET A 246 47.34 15.53 -33.65
N SER A 247 46.87 16.74 -33.32
CA SER A 247 45.72 16.93 -32.43
C SER A 247 44.39 16.57 -33.10
N MET A 248 44.31 16.73 -34.43
CA MET A 248 43.11 16.38 -35.20
C MET A 248 42.93 14.86 -35.32
N GLN A 249 44.02 14.10 -35.50
CA GLN A 249 43.94 12.63 -35.55
C GLN A 249 43.52 12.03 -34.19
N GLU A 250 44.04 12.56 -33.08
CA GLU A 250 43.61 12.14 -31.74
C GLU A 250 42.13 12.46 -31.47
N MET A 251 41.67 13.62 -31.94
CA MET A 251 40.27 14.02 -31.82
C MET A 251 39.34 13.13 -32.67
N GLU A 252 39.74 12.79 -33.91
CA GLU A 252 38.98 11.89 -34.78
C GLU A 252 38.83 10.50 -34.14
N VAL A 253 39.92 9.92 -33.62
CA VAL A 253 39.88 8.62 -32.92
C VAL A 253 38.96 8.70 -31.69
N THR A 254 39.02 9.79 -30.93
CA THR A 254 38.16 9.99 -29.75
C THR A 254 36.69 10.08 -30.14
N ILE A 255 36.35 10.85 -31.18
CA ILE A 255 34.98 10.95 -31.69
C ILE A 255 34.50 9.60 -32.21
N GLN A 256 35.36 8.85 -32.91
CA GLN A 256 35.02 7.52 -33.43
C GLN A 256 34.73 6.52 -32.31
N GLN A 257 35.46 6.58 -31.19
CA GLN A 257 35.21 5.75 -30.01
C GLN A 257 33.88 6.13 -29.32
N ILE A 258 33.53 7.41 -29.29
CA ILE A 258 32.28 7.89 -28.69
C ILE A 258 31.08 7.56 -29.58
N SER A 259 31.21 7.67 -30.91
CA SER A 259 30.14 7.43 -31.88
C SER A 259 29.84 5.95 -32.09
N ASN A 260 30.85 5.09 -31.88
CA ASN A 260 30.75 3.64 -32.02
C ASN A 260 31.08 2.93 -30.70
N PRO A 261 30.26 3.12 -29.64
CA PRO A 261 30.46 2.40 -28.40
C PRO A 261 30.34 0.89 -28.65
N SER A 262 31.18 0.11 -27.97
CA SER A 262 31.11 -1.35 -28.08
C SER A 262 29.76 -1.86 -27.58
N VAL A 263 29.11 -2.76 -28.35
CA VAL A 263 27.83 -3.38 -27.95
C VAL A 263 27.92 -4.08 -26.58
N PRO A 264 28.99 -4.83 -26.25
CA PRO A 264 29.13 -5.41 -24.90
C PRO A 264 29.18 -4.36 -23.79
N GLY A 265 29.88 -3.23 -24.03
CA GLY A 265 29.95 -2.13 -23.06
C GLY A 265 28.58 -1.48 -22.83
N LEU A 266 27.83 -1.22 -23.91
CA LEU A 266 26.47 -0.68 -23.81
C LEU A 266 25.52 -1.62 -23.05
N LEU A 267 25.60 -2.92 -23.32
CA LEU A 267 24.79 -3.93 -22.65
C LEU A 267 25.12 -4.00 -21.15
N LEU A 268 26.40 -3.92 -20.78
CA LEU A 268 26.79 -3.89 -19.36
C LEU A 268 26.23 -2.65 -18.65
N VAL A 269 26.41 -1.46 -19.23
CA VAL A 269 25.89 -0.20 -18.66
C VAL A 269 24.37 -0.24 -18.53
N SER A 270 23.67 -0.76 -19.53
CA SER A 270 22.21 -0.82 -19.51
C SER A 270 21.66 -1.83 -18.49
N LEU A 271 22.30 -3.00 -18.35
CA LEU A 271 21.95 -3.96 -17.30
C LEU A 271 22.22 -3.39 -15.90
N MET A 272 23.35 -2.68 -15.71
CA MET A 272 23.63 -1.98 -14.46
C MET A 272 22.55 -0.93 -14.15
N ALA A 273 22.12 -0.16 -15.15
CA ALA A 273 21.05 0.81 -14.97
C ALA A 273 19.72 0.14 -14.56
N GLY A 274 19.36 -0.98 -15.20
CA GLY A 274 18.18 -1.76 -14.81
C GLY A 274 18.26 -2.31 -13.38
N PHE A 275 19.44 -2.79 -12.98
CA PHE A 275 19.67 -3.26 -11.61
C PHE A 275 19.54 -2.12 -10.58
N PHE A 276 20.17 -0.98 -10.82
CA PHE A 276 20.06 0.18 -9.92
C PHE A 276 18.65 0.76 -9.90
N ALA A 277 17.90 0.68 -11.01
CA ALA A 277 16.50 1.06 -11.04
C ALA A 277 15.64 0.18 -10.11
N ILE A 278 15.84 -1.15 -10.14
CA ILE A 278 15.19 -2.07 -9.20
C ILE A 278 15.51 -1.69 -7.75
N PHE A 279 16.79 -1.47 -7.44
CA PHE A 279 17.22 -1.13 -6.09
C PHE A 279 16.64 0.21 -5.61
N GLY A 280 16.69 1.24 -6.44
CA GLY A 280 16.09 2.55 -6.16
C GLY A 280 14.58 2.43 -5.93
N GLN A 281 13.90 1.62 -6.74
CA GLN A 281 12.46 1.37 -6.61
C GLN A 281 12.12 0.64 -5.30
N LEU A 282 12.93 -0.32 -4.86
CA LEU A 282 12.74 -0.99 -3.56
C LEU A 282 12.89 -0.03 -2.39
N ILE A 283 13.87 0.87 -2.43
CA ILE A 283 14.03 1.91 -1.40
C ILE A 283 12.78 2.81 -1.37
N TRP A 284 12.34 3.28 -2.54
CA TRP A 284 11.17 4.13 -2.65
C TRP A 284 9.90 3.42 -2.13
N TYR A 285 9.67 2.16 -2.53
CA TYR A 285 8.58 1.34 -2.02
C TYR A 285 8.66 1.14 -0.51
N SER A 286 9.86 0.95 0.04
CA SER A 286 10.04 0.75 1.49
C SER A 286 9.61 1.98 2.28
N VAL A 287 10.03 3.17 1.81
CA VAL A 287 9.61 4.44 2.41
C VAL A 287 8.11 4.65 2.25
N LEU A 288 7.57 4.39 1.06
CA LEU A 288 6.13 4.51 0.81
C LEU A 288 5.32 3.58 1.70
N HIS A 289 5.70 2.32 1.81
CA HIS A 289 5.04 1.35 2.67
C HIS A 289 5.09 1.77 4.14
N PHE A 290 6.25 2.26 4.60
CA PHE A 290 6.39 2.79 5.95
C PHE A 290 5.43 3.97 6.17
N VAL A 291 5.36 4.93 5.25
CA VAL A 291 4.44 6.08 5.32
C VAL A 291 2.98 5.61 5.34
N SER A 292 2.59 4.76 4.41
CA SER A 292 1.23 4.24 4.26
C SER A 292 0.75 3.48 5.49
N THR A 293 1.60 2.64 6.08
CA THR A 293 1.23 1.81 7.24
C THR A 293 1.30 2.57 8.57
N ASN A 294 2.30 3.43 8.77
CA ASN A 294 2.50 4.09 10.06
C ASN A 294 1.76 5.43 10.20
N PHE A 295 1.58 6.18 9.10
CA PHE A 295 0.95 7.51 9.15
C PHE A 295 -0.48 7.52 8.61
N MET A 296 -0.78 6.67 7.63
CA MET A 296 -2.09 6.65 6.97
C MET A 296 -3.00 5.52 7.45
N SER A 297 -2.50 4.64 8.33
CA SER A 297 -3.16 3.43 8.83
C SER A 297 -3.62 2.46 7.73
N GLY A 298 -2.91 2.43 6.60
CA GLY A 298 -3.18 1.51 5.50
C GLY A 298 -2.96 0.05 5.87
N MET A 299 -3.79 -0.85 5.32
CA MET A 299 -3.76 -2.29 5.63
C MET A 299 -3.07 -3.15 4.56
N GLY A 300 -2.48 -2.52 3.53
CA GLY A 300 -1.80 -3.21 2.43
C GLY A 300 -0.48 -3.86 2.80
N SER A 301 -0.16 -4.98 2.13
CA SER A 301 1.12 -5.68 2.25
C SER A 301 2.19 -5.05 1.34
N PHE A 302 3.48 -5.20 1.68
CA PHE A 302 4.57 -4.73 0.82
C PHE A 302 4.60 -5.43 -0.54
N ARG A 303 4.21 -6.72 -0.58
CA ARG A 303 4.06 -7.47 -1.84
C ARG A 303 2.97 -6.90 -2.72
N LYS A 304 1.80 -6.60 -2.13
CA LYS A 304 0.67 -5.97 -2.83
C LYS A 304 1.07 -4.61 -3.39
N LEU A 305 1.90 -3.85 -2.68
CA LEU A 305 2.47 -2.60 -3.19
C LEU A 305 3.34 -2.83 -4.42
N ILE A 306 4.32 -3.74 -4.36
CA ILE A 306 5.18 -4.02 -5.51
C ILE A 306 4.34 -4.49 -6.70
N HIS A 307 3.48 -5.50 -6.50
CA HIS A 307 2.67 -6.08 -7.57
C HIS A 307 1.69 -5.08 -8.17
N GLY A 308 0.98 -4.31 -7.34
CA GLY A 308 0.01 -3.33 -7.83
C GLY A 308 0.66 -2.17 -8.57
N VAL A 309 1.80 -1.66 -8.08
CA VAL A 309 2.36 -0.39 -8.53
C VAL A 309 3.43 -0.54 -9.61
N THR A 310 4.18 -1.64 -9.61
CA THR A 310 5.32 -1.81 -10.53
C THR A 310 4.91 -1.86 -12.01
N PRO A 311 3.86 -2.60 -12.42
CA PRO A 311 3.43 -2.61 -13.82
C PRO A 311 3.07 -1.22 -14.34
N PHE A 312 2.42 -0.41 -13.51
CA PHE A 312 2.12 0.98 -13.83
C PHE A 312 3.39 1.81 -14.05
N TYR A 313 4.39 1.70 -13.16
CA TYR A 313 5.67 2.39 -13.37
C TYR A 313 6.41 1.94 -14.62
N SER A 314 6.36 0.66 -14.97
CA SER A 314 6.93 0.16 -16.24
C SER A 314 6.31 0.87 -17.44
N ILE A 315 4.98 0.98 -17.48
CA ILE A 315 4.25 1.68 -18.55
C ILE A 315 4.62 3.17 -18.57
N VAL A 316 4.58 3.84 -17.42
CA VAL A 316 4.94 5.26 -17.31
C VAL A 316 6.37 5.50 -17.78
N THR A 317 7.31 4.62 -17.44
CA THR A 317 8.72 4.73 -17.82
C THR A 317 8.89 4.63 -19.34
N VAL A 318 8.17 3.70 -20.00
CA VAL A 318 8.17 3.60 -21.47
C VAL A 318 7.61 4.88 -22.10
N ILE A 319 6.46 5.37 -21.64
CA ILE A 319 5.84 6.59 -22.19
C ILE A 319 6.77 7.79 -21.99
N GLN A 320 7.35 7.92 -20.80
CA GLN A 320 8.28 9.01 -20.48
C GLN A 320 9.54 8.93 -21.35
N ALA A 321 10.08 7.74 -21.58
CA ALA A 321 11.21 7.52 -22.48
C ALA A 321 10.88 7.92 -23.93
N LEU A 322 9.66 7.66 -24.40
CA LEU A 322 9.20 8.10 -25.72
C LEU A 322 9.09 9.63 -25.79
N ILE A 323 8.48 10.27 -24.79
CA ILE A 323 8.38 11.74 -24.72
C ILE A 323 9.78 12.37 -24.74
N TYR A 324 10.69 11.88 -23.90
CA TYR A 324 12.06 12.36 -23.86
C TYR A 324 12.85 12.02 -25.13
N GLY A 325 12.62 10.87 -25.75
CA GLY A 325 13.23 10.50 -27.02
C GLY A 325 12.82 11.45 -28.15
N VAL A 326 11.53 11.82 -28.22
CA VAL A 326 11.02 12.81 -29.17
C VAL A 326 11.62 14.19 -28.89
N MET A 327 11.65 14.62 -27.63
CA MET A 327 12.25 15.89 -27.21
C MET A 327 13.74 15.96 -27.57
N PHE A 328 14.47 14.88 -27.31
CA PHE A 328 15.87 14.76 -27.65
C PHE A 328 16.07 14.83 -29.17
N PHE A 329 15.27 14.10 -29.95
CA PHE A 329 15.33 14.16 -31.41
C PHE A 329 15.17 15.59 -31.96
N PHE A 330 14.16 16.34 -31.48
CA PHE A 330 13.94 17.72 -31.91
C PHE A 330 15.04 18.66 -31.44
N ALA A 331 15.56 18.50 -30.23
CA ALA A 331 16.69 19.29 -29.74
C ALA A 331 17.94 19.07 -30.60
N PHE A 332 18.22 17.82 -30.98
CA PHE A 332 19.36 17.48 -31.83
C PHE A 332 19.22 17.95 -33.27
N ARG A 333 18.03 17.77 -33.86
CA ARG A 333 17.72 18.32 -35.18
C ARG A 333 17.87 19.84 -35.18
N GLY A 334 17.32 20.50 -34.16
CA GLY A 334 17.43 21.93 -33.96
C GLY A 334 18.88 22.40 -33.85
N MET A 335 19.74 21.69 -33.11
CA MET A 335 21.17 21.96 -33.09
C MET A 335 21.80 21.82 -34.48
N GLY A 336 21.47 20.79 -35.25
CA GLY A 336 21.94 20.64 -36.63
C GLY A 336 21.53 21.81 -37.53
N ASP A 337 20.29 22.30 -37.39
CA ASP A 337 19.79 23.47 -38.11
C ASP A 337 20.51 24.77 -37.65
N ILE A 338 20.87 24.88 -36.37
CA ILE A 338 21.69 26.00 -35.85
C ILE A 338 23.10 25.94 -36.43
N PHE A 339 23.76 24.78 -36.42
CA PHE A 339 25.11 24.64 -36.94
C PHE A 339 25.18 24.91 -38.45
N SER A 340 24.21 24.41 -39.22
CA SER A 340 24.14 24.69 -40.66
C SER A 340 23.75 26.13 -40.99
N SER A 341 23.21 26.89 -40.03
CA SER A 341 22.90 28.31 -40.18
C SER A 341 23.94 29.25 -39.56
N LEU A 342 25.12 28.74 -39.16
CA LEU A 342 26.21 29.60 -38.68
C LEU A 342 26.66 30.62 -39.73
N ASP A 343 26.61 30.24 -41.02
CA ASP A 343 26.87 31.15 -42.15
C ASP A 343 25.64 31.98 -42.56
N GLY A 344 24.49 31.73 -41.93
CA GLY A 344 23.22 32.41 -42.16
C GLY A 344 23.15 33.79 -41.50
N SER A 345 22.11 34.56 -41.84
CA SER A 345 21.86 35.85 -41.19
C SER A 345 21.50 35.66 -39.70
N PHE A 346 21.80 36.66 -38.88
CA PHE A 346 21.39 36.66 -37.46
C PHE A 346 19.89 36.40 -37.28
N GLU A 347 19.05 36.91 -38.19
CA GLU A 347 17.60 36.65 -38.20
C GLU A 347 17.27 35.17 -38.43
N GLN A 348 18.03 34.47 -39.29
CA GLN A 348 17.86 33.03 -39.52
C GLN A 348 18.24 32.23 -38.27
N GLN A 349 19.36 32.56 -37.62
CA GLN A 349 19.77 31.91 -36.37
C GLN A 349 18.74 32.12 -35.25
N LEU A 350 18.21 33.34 -35.13
CA LEU A 350 17.19 33.67 -34.15
C LEU A 350 15.88 32.93 -34.42
N ALA A 351 15.48 32.77 -35.69
CA ALA A 351 14.30 32.02 -36.08
C ALA A 351 14.42 30.52 -35.72
N VAL A 352 15.57 29.89 -36.00
CA VAL A 352 15.82 28.50 -35.63
C VAL A 352 15.81 28.33 -34.11
N SER A 353 16.50 29.19 -33.38
CA SER A 353 16.54 29.15 -31.90
C SER A 353 15.14 29.25 -31.28
N ARG A 354 14.29 30.17 -31.77
CA ARG A 354 12.90 30.29 -31.33
C ARG A 354 12.09 29.03 -31.64
N SER A 355 12.24 28.45 -32.83
CA SER A 355 11.55 27.21 -33.19
C SER A 355 11.91 26.03 -32.28
N VAL A 356 13.19 25.90 -31.92
CA VAL A 356 13.66 24.88 -30.97
C VAL A 356 13.09 25.12 -29.58
N GLN A 357 13.12 26.36 -29.10
CA GLN A 357 12.56 26.73 -27.79
C GLN A 357 11.05 26.47 -27.74
N ASP A 358 10.29 26.84 -28.77
CA ASP A 358 8.84 26.63 -28.83
C ASP A 358 8.49 25.14 -28.84
N THR A 359 9.25 24.33 -29.57
CA THR A 359 9.09 22.87 -29.60
C THR A 359 9.40 22.26 -28.23
N SER A 360 10.47 22.71 -27.57
CA SER A 360 10.82 22.29 -26.21
C SER A 360 9.73 22.65 -25.21
N ASN A 361 9.22 23.89 -25.25
CA ASN A 361 8.14 24.35 -24.36
C ASN A 361 6.86 23.51 -24.55
N LEU A 362 6.48 23.19 -25.79
CA LEU A 362 5.33 22.33 -26.08
C LEU A 362 5.50 20.92 -25.50
N LEU A 363 6.68 20.32 -25.67
CA LEU A 363 6.97 18.98 -25.15
C LEU A 363 7.03 18.95 -23.62
N GLN A 364 7.55 20.00 -22.99
CA GLN A 364 7.50 20.18 -21.54
C GLN A 364 6.06 20.28 -21.03
N LEU A 365 5.18 21.01 -21.74
CA LEU A 365 3.76 21.08 -21.40
C LEU A 365 3.08 19.70 -21.49
N ILE A 366 3.36 18.95 -22.56
CA ILE A 366 2.85 17.57 -22.72
C ILE A 366 3.34 16.68 -21.56
N GLY A 367 4.63 16.75 -21.24
CA GLY A 367 5.22 16.02 -20.12
C GLY A 367 4.62 16.38 -18.77
N PHE A 368 4.31 17.66 -18.55
CA PHE A 368 3.65 18.15 -17.34
C PHE A 368 2.22 17.60 -17.20
N VAL A 369 1.41 17.69 -18.26
CA VAL A 369 0.04 17.16 -18.28
C VAL A 369 0.04 15.65 -18.04
N PHE A 370 0.95 14.93 -18.70
CA PHE A 370 1.14 13.49 -18.49
C PHE A 370 1.51 13.18 -17.04
N SER A 371 2.43 13.94 -16.44
CA SER A 371 2.86 13.75 -15.05
C SER A 371 1.73 13.94 -14.05
N ILE A 372 0.84 14.91 -14.25
CA ILE A 372 -0.35 15.09 -13.41
C ILE A 372 -1.28 13.88 -13.52
N GLY A 373 -1.52 13.38 -14.74
CA GLY A 373 -2.35 12.20 -14.98
C GLY A 373 -1.76 10.95 -14.33
N ALA A 374 -0.46 10.73 -14.50
CA ALA A 374 0.26 9.61 -13.90
C ALA A 374 0.24 9.67 -12.37
N LEU A 375 0.45 10.85 -11.78
CA LEU A 375 0.40 11.05 -10.34
C LEU A 375 -1.00 10.80 -9.77
N SER A 376 -2.03 11.26 -10.47
CA SER A 376 -3.44 11.05 -10.07
C SER A 376 -3.82 9.56 -10.11
N TYR A 377 -3.37 8.84 -11.14
CA TYR A 377 -3.60 7.41 -11.25
C TYR A 377 -2.81 6.61 -10.21
N LEU A 378 -1.54 6.95 -9.99
CA LEU A 378 -0.72 6.34 -8.94
C LEU A 378 -1.37 6.51 -7.56
N SER A 379 -1.88 7.70 -7.28
CA SER A 379 -2.60 7.99 -6.05
C SER A 379 -3.83 7.10 -5.85
N LYS A 380 -4.65 6.92 -6.90
CA LYS A 380 -5.77 5.99 -6.88
C LYS A 380 -5.31 4.56 -6.58
N LEU A 381 -4.28 4.11 -7.30
CA LEU A 381 -3.77 2.75 -7.18
C LEU A 381 -3.18 2.48 -5.79
N LEU A 382 -2.51 3.44 -5.18
CA LEU A 382 -2.06 3.34 -3.78
C LEU A 382 -3.23 3.30 -2.80
N GLY A 383 -4.29 4.06 -3.07
CA GLY A 383 -5.53 4.00 -2.31
C GLY A 383 -6.17 2.62 -2.31
N GLU A 384 -6.09 1.89 -3.43
CA GLU A 384 -6.57 0.50 -3.59
C GLU A 384 -5.61 -0.54 -2.98
N VAL A 385 -4.30 -0.32 -3.08
CA VAL A 385 -3.31 -1.20 -2.44
C VAL A 385 -3.47 -1.22 -0.92
N TYR A 386 -3.71 -0.05 -0.31
CA TYR A 386 -3.75 0.13 1.14
C TYR A 386 -5.13 0.34 1.75
N ASP A 387 -6.19 0.30 0.94
CA ASP A 387 -7.59 0.44 1.36
C ASP A 387 -7.91 1.77 2.07
N TYR A 388 -7.28 2.87 1.65
CA TYR A 388 -7.49 4.19 2.27
C TYR A 388 -7.98 5.29 1.30
N GLY A 389 -8.37 4.92 0.07
CA GLY A 389 -8.92 5.84 -0.94
C GLY A 389 -7.87 6.76 -1.59
N SER A 390 -8.23 7.38 -2.72
CA SER A 390 -7.29 8.19 -3.53
C SER A 390 -6.77 9.44 -2.81
N GLY A 391 -7.60 10.12 -2.01
CA GLY A 391 -7.17 11.32 -1.28
C GLY A 391 -5.97 11.05 -0.36
N LYS A 392 -6.02 9.96 0.42
CA LYS A 392 -4.91 9.51 1.26
C LYS A 392 -3.75 8.96 0.44
N GLY A 393 -4.02 8.42 -0.76
CA GLY A 393 -3.01 8.10 -1.78
C GLY A 393 -2.12 9.29 -2.11
N CYS A 394 -2.70 10.43 -2.47
CA CYS A 394 -1.94 11.67 -2.77
C CYS A 394 -1.09 12.11 -1.57
N VAL A 395 -1.66 12.12 -0.36
CA VAL A 395 -0.94 12.49 0.86
C VAL A 395 0.23 11.54 1.13
N SER A 396 0.03 10.23 0.93
CA SER A 396 1.10 9.23 1.09
C SER A 396 2.27 9.46 0.14
N ILE A 397 2.00 9.83 -1.13
CA ILE A 397 3.06 10.15 -2.11
C ILE A 397 3.83 11.40 -1.67
N PHE A 398 3.12 12.44 -1.24
CA PHE A 398 3.75 13.69 -0.78
C PHE A 398 4.65 13.47 0.44
N LEU A 399 4.16 12.78 1.47
CA LEU A 399 4.93 12.45 2.67
C LEU A 399 6.12 11.54 2.35
N THR A 400 5.95 10.59 1.43
CA THR A 400 7.04 9.75 0.91
C THR A 400 8.11 10.61 0.26
N GLY A 401 7.74 11.61 -0.55
CA GLY A 401 8.66 12.56 -1.16
C GLY A 401 9.50 13.30 -0.13
N ILE A 402 8.87 13.86 0.91
CA ILE A 402 9.57 14.53 2.01
C ILE A 402 10.55 13.57 2.70
N MET A 403 10.09 12.36 3.04
CA MET A 403 10.91 11.38 3.74
C MET A 403 12.09 10.89 2.87
N MET A 404 11.90 10.76 1.55
CA MET A 404 12.97 10.46 0.60
C MET A 404 14.02 11.58 0.54
N VAL A 405 13.61 12.86 0.57
CA VAL A 405 14.55 13.98 0.62
C VAL A 405 15.38 13.95 1.90
N VAL A 406 14.73 13.72 3.05
CA VAL A 406 15.44 13.59 4.34
C VAL A 406 16.44 12.43 4.32
N LEU A 407 16.02 11.26 3.81
CA LEU A 407 16.89 10.10 3.66
C LEU A 407 18.09 10.40 2.74
N ALA A 408 17.84 11.05 1.59
CA ALA A 408 18.88 11.42 0.65
C ALA A 408 19.88 12.42 1.24
N CYS A 409 19.41 13.44 1.97
CA CYS A 409 20.28 14.36 2.70
C CYS A 409 21.12 13.63 3.74
N GLY A 410 20.51 12.75 4.55
CA GLY A 410 21.22 11.95 5.55
C GLY A 410 22.31 11.05 4.93
N CYS A 411 21.98 10.36 3.84
CA CYS A 411 22.94 9.54 3.10
C CYS A 411 24.08 10.38 2.50
N SER A 412 23.77 11.56 1.95
CA SER A 412 24.77 12.46 1.37
C SER A 412 25.73 13.02 2.41
N PHE A 413 25.23 13.44 3.58
CA PHE A 413 26.08 13.88 4.69
C PHE A 413 26.98 12.76 5.19
N LEU A 414 26.42 11.55 5.37
CA LEU A 414 27.19 10.40 5.83
C LEU A 414 28.26 10.00 4.81
N PHE A 415 27.91 9.96 3.53
CA PHE A 415 28.87 9.67 2.46
C PHE A 415 29.99 10.72 2.41
N THR A 416 29.65 12.00 2.46
CA THR A 416 30.63 13.10 2.44
C THR A 416 31.55 13.05 3.66
N ALA A 417 31.02 12.75 4.85
CA ALA A 417 31.82 12.61 6.07
C ALA A 417 32.78 11.40 5.99
N VAL A 418 32.31 10.26 5.50
CA VAL A 418 33.14 9.05 5.34
C VAL A 418 34.19 9.26 4.26
N ALA A 419 33.82 9.78 3.10
CA ALA A 419 34.74 10.07 2.00
C ALA A 419 35.79 11.11 2.40
N GLY A 420 35.39 12.17 3.11
CA GLY A 420 36.30 13.18 3.65
C GLY A 420 37.32 12.59 4.63
N ASN A 421 36.88 11.71 5.53
CA ASN A 421 37.79 11.03 6.46
C ASN A 421 38.76 10.08 5.74
N LEU A 422 38.28 9.32 4.75
CA LEU A 422 39.14 8.46 3.94
C LEU A 422 40.19 9.28 3.16
N PHE A 423 39.76 10.39 2.56
CA PHE A 423 40.66 11.28 1.81
C PHE A 423 41.72 11.91 2.72
N ASN A 424 41.31 12.41 3.90
CA ASN A 424 42.24 12.97 4.89
C ASN A 424 43.28 11.94 5.34
N ASN A 425 42.87 10.69 5.58
CA ASN A 425 43.77 9.61 5.96
C ASN A 425 44.74 9.24 4.83
N MET A 426 44.29 9.21 3.57
CA MET A 426 45.17 8.98 2.41
C MET A 426 46.20 10.11 2.25
N MET A 427 45.78 11.37 2.37
CA MET A 427 46.67 12.52 2.26
C MET A 427 47.72 12.55 3.37
N MET A 428 47.34 12.25 4.61
CA MET A 428 48.29 12.13 5.72
C MET A 428 49.28 10.98 5.51
N GLY A 429 48.81 9.83 5.01
CA GLY A 429 49.66 8.69 4.66
C GLY A 429 50.69 8.99 3.57
N MET A 430 50.31 9.76 2.53
CA MET A 430 51.23 10.19 1.48
C MET A 430 52.27 11.20 1.99
N SER A 431 51.91 12.07 2.93
CA SER A 431 52.85 13.05 3.51
C SER A 431 53.91 12.44 4.43
N ALA A 432 53.62 11.29 5.04
CA ALA A 432 54.56 10.60 5.93
C ALA A 432 55.59 9.72 5.18
N GLY A 433 55.40 9.51 3.87
CA GLY A 433 56.27 8.69 3.02
C GLY A 433 57.19 9.49 2.08
N MET A 434 57.10 10.82 2.09
CA MET A 434 58.04 11.74 1.44
C MET A 434 58.96 12.34 2.50
#